data_AF-A0A5P9C2S1-F1
#
_entry.id   AF-A0A5P9C2S1-F1
#
_cell.length_a   1.000
_cell.length_b   1.000
_cell.length_c   1.000
_cell.angle_alpha   90.00
_cell.angle_beta   90.00
_cell.angle_gamma   90.00
#
_symmetry.space_group_name_H-M   'P 1'
#
loop_
_entity.id
_entity.type
_entity.pdbx_description
1 polymer ?
#
loop_
_entity_poly.entity_id
_entity_poly.type
_entity_poly.pdbx_seq_one_letter_code
_entity_poly.pdbx_strand_id
1 'polypeptide(L)'
;MNPSSSPLPVPPAPWELFPHVDASGLGSLQGNLEHWWHHCWWPYWQSLTQEQRSDWLHNPAHPEAWREYVQLQDAFAGNDLESSV
;
A
#
# COMPACT_ATOMS: atom_id res chain seq x y z
N MET A 1 25.72 -17.57 -6.06
CA MET A 1 25.16 -16.43 -5.29
C MET A 1 23.74 -16.21 -5.75
N ASN A 2 22.78 -16.58 -4.91
CA ASN A 2 21.41 -16.07 -4.91
C ASN A 2 20.95 -16.33 -3.48
N PRO A 3 20.97 -15.35 -2.56
CA PRO A 3 20.33 -15.58 -1.28
C PRO A 3 18.83 -15.64 -1.55
N SER A 4 18.21 -16.73 -1.09
CA SER A 4 16.78 -16.95 -1.06
C SER A 4 16.03 -15.73 -0.51
N SER A 5 15.67 -14.79 -1.38
CA SER A 5 14.63 -13.82 -1.10
C SER A 5 13.33 -14.50 -1.44
N SER A 6 12.82 -15.31 -0.52
CA SER A 6 11.40 -15.64 -0.56
C SER A 6 10.67 -14.30 -0.60
N PRO A 7 9.92 -13.95 -1.67
CA PRO A 7 9.12 -12.75 -1.62
C PRO A 7 8.23 -12.90 -0.38
N LEU A 8 8.22 -11.89 0.49
CA LEU A 8 7.24 -11.84 1.57
C LEU A 8 5.88 -12.20 0.95
N PRO A 9 5.07 -13.05 1.60
CA PRO A 9 3.78 -13.44 1.05
C PRO A 9 3.02 -12.16 0.72
N VAL A 10 2.72 -11.99 -0.56
CA VAL A 10 2.01 -10.81 -1.06
C VAL A 10 0.73 -10.72 -0.23
N PRO A 11 0.56 -9.67 0.60
CA PRO A 11 -0.66 -9.56 1.37
C PRO A 11 -1.83 -9.51 0.39
N PRO A 12 -2.95 -10.19 0.70
CA PRO A 12 -4.14 -10.15 -0.15
C PRO A 12 -4.56 -8.71 -0.35
N ALA A 13 -5.14 -8.40 -1.50
CA ALA A 13 -5.44 -7.02 -1.81
C ALA A 13 -6.51 -6.48 -0.86
N PRO A 14 -6.46 -5.18 -0.52
CA PRO A 14 -7.40 -4.59 0.42
C PRO A 14 -8.87 -4.71 -0.03
N TRP A 15 -9.15 -4.67 -1.34
CA TRP A 15 -10.49 -4.89 -1.89
C TRP A 15 -10.97 -6.35 -1.80
N GLU A 16 -10.06 -7.31 -1.67
CA GLU A 16 -10.41 -8.73 -1.49
C GLU A 16 -10.78 -9.03 -0.04
N LEU A 17 -10.05 -8.46 0.91
CA LEU A 17 -10.34 -8.59 2.35
C LEU A 17 -11.51 -7.72 2.80
N PHE A 18 -11.61 -6.52 2.23
CA PHE A 18 -12.61 -5.54 2.59
C PHE A 18 -13.42 -5.12 1.36
N PRO A 19 -14.24 -6.01 0.79
CA PRO A 19 -15.05 -5.67 -0.40
C PRO A 19 -16.15 -4.63 -0.13
N HIS A 20 -16.38 -4.30 1.15
CA HIS A 20 -17.36 -3.30 1.58
C HIS A 20 -16.74 -1.91 1.77
N VAL A 21 -15.41 -1.81 1.62
CA VAL A 21 -14.63 -0.58 1.80
C VAL A 21 -14.51 0.11 0.45
N ASP A 22 -15.04 1.33 0.38
CA ASP A 22 -14.93 2.18 -0.80
C ASP A 22 -13.71 3.09 -0.67
N ALA A 23 -12.61 2.72 -1.34
CA ALA A 23 -11.38 3.49 -1.33
C ALA A 23 -11.55 4.92 -1.88
N SER A 24 -12.53 5.17 -2.75
CA SER A 24 -12.74 6.49 -3.37
C SER A 24 -13.39 7.47 -2.38
N GLY A 25 -14.21 6.95 -1.46
CA GLY A 25 -14.82 7.71 -0.36
C GLY A 25 -14.09 7.59 0.98
N LEU A 26 -13.01 6.82 1.04
CA LEU A 26 -12.25 6.58 2.26
C LEU A 26 -11.38 7.80 2.59
N GLY A 27 -11.97 8.79 3.25
CA GLY A 27 -11.22 9.97 3.69
C GLY A 27 -9.94 9.61 4.47
N SER A 28 -10.02 8.60 5.35
CA SER A 28 -8.88 7.94 6.00
C SER A 28 -9.17 6.45 6.22
N LEU A 29 -8.14 5.61 6.31
CA LEU A 29 -8.28 4.27 6.89
C LEU A 29 -8.79 4.45 8.33
N GLN A 30 -9.77 3.64 8.72
CA GLN A 30 -10.27 3.65 10.10
C GLN A 30 -10.52 2.23 10.59
N GLY A 31 -10.18 1.97 11.84
CA GLY A 31 -10.48 0.71 12.52
C GLY A 31 -9.62 -0.47 12.03
N ASN A 32 -10.25 -1.59 11.72
CA ASN A 32 -9.54 -2.85 11.40
C ASN A 32 -8.73 -2.76 10.10
N LEU A 33 -9.21 -1.98 9.12
CA LEU A 33 -8.53 -1.80 7.85
C LEU A 33 -7.23 -1.01 8.03
N GLU A 34 -7.24 0.06 8.83
CA GLU A 34 -6.04 0.83 9.20
C GLU A 34 -5.00 -0.05 9.86
N HIS A 35 -5.42 -0.84 10.86
CA HIS A 35 -4.53 -1.76 11.55
C HIS A 35 -3.91 -2.77 10.59
N TRP A 36 -4.72 -3.47 9.78
CA TRP A 36 -4.22 -4.41 8.79
C TRP A 36 -3.31 -3.72 7.75
N TRP A 37 -3.63 -2.50 7.34
CA TRP A 37 -2.82 -1.73 6.41
C TRP A 37 -1.43 -1.46 6.97
N HIS A 38 -1.33 -0.85 8.16
CA HIS A 38 -0.04 -0.50 8.75
C HIS A 38 0.78 -1.72 9.19
N HIS A 39 0.13 -2.81 9.63
CA HIS A 39 0.83 -3.99 10.15
C HIS A 39 1.12 -5.06 9.08
N CYS A 40 0.36 -5.12 7.99
CA CYS A 40 0.54 -6.13 6.94
C CYS A 40 0.91 -5.52 5.57
N TRP A 41 0.10 -4.59 5.06
CA TRP A 41 0.28 -4.04 3.71
C TRP A 41 1.47 -3.08 3.60
N TRP A 42 1.58 -2.15 4.53
CA TRP A 42 2.61 -1.10 4.57
C TRP A 42 4.04 -1.65 4.62
N PRO A 43 4.40 -2.60 5.50
CA PRO A 43 5.75 -3.17 5.50
C PRO A 43 6.08 -3.93 4.20
N TYR A 44 5.07 -4.55 3.57
CA TYR A 44 5.23 -5.14 2.24
C TYR A 44 5.50 -4.05 1.18
N TRP A 45 4.69 -2.99 1.15
CA TRP A 45 4.86 -1.87 0.22
C TRP A 45 6.23 -1.20 0.36
N GLN A 46 6.68 -0.97 1.59
CA GLN A 46 8.01 -0.42 1.86
C GLN A 46 9.15 -1.35 1.44
N SER A 47 8.92 -2.66 1.44
CA SER A 47 9.90 -3.66 0.95
C SER A 47 10.00 -3.68 -0.58
N LEU A 48 9.02 -3.14 -1.31
CA LEU A 48 9.04 -3.06 -2.77
C LEU A 48 10.01 -1.99 -3.27
N THR A 49 10.62 -2.24 -4.42
CA THR A 49 11.44 -1.26 -5.15
C THR A 49 10.59 -0.21 -5.86
N GLN A 50 11.20 0.92 -6.22
CA GLN A 50 10.54 1.99 -6.99
C GLN A 50 9.86 1.44 -8.26
N GLU A 51 10.53 0.54 -8.99
CA GLU A 51 9.99 -0.09 -10.20
C GLU A 51 8.77 -0.95 -9.90
N GLN A 52 8.82 -1.77 -8.84
CA GLN A 52 7.69 -2.61 -8.44
C GLN A 52 6.49 -1.80 -7.98
N ARG A 53 6.72 -0.71 -7.23
CA ARG A 53 5.66 0.22 -6.83
C ARG A 53 5.04 0.89 -8.04
N SER A 54 5.86 1.33 -8.99
CA SER A 54 5.40 1.96 -10.23
C SER A 54 4.59 0.97 -11.07
N ASP A 55 5.06 -0.25 -11.27
CA ASP A 55 4.32 -1.31 -11.96
C ASP A 55 2.96 -1.57 -11.30
N TRP A 56 2.93 -1.64 -9.96
CA TRP A 56 1.69 -1.82 -9.19
C TRP A 56 0.70 -0.64 -9.38
N LEU A 57 1.20 0.60 -9.40
CA LEU A 57 0.39 1.82 -9.64
C LEU A 57 -0.06 1.97 -11.11
N HIS A 58 0.65 1.35 -12.06
CA HIS A 58 0.27 1.36 -13.47
C HIS A 58 -0.55 0.13 -13.87
N ASN A 59 -0.72 -0.85 -12.98
CA ASN A 59 -1.45 -2.06 -13.27
C ASN A 59 -2.97 -1.80 -13.37
N PRO A 60 -3.60 -2.02 -14.54
CA PRO A 60 -5.03 -1.80 -14.74
C PRO A 60 -5.91 -2.83 -14.03
N ALA A 61 -5.33 -3.94 -13.53
CA ALA A 61 -6.06 -4.90 -12.70
C ALA A 61 -6.42 -4.33 -11.31
N HIS A 62 -5.72 -3.28 -10.86
CA HIS A 62 -5.98 -2.65 -9.57
C HIS A 62 -6.99 -1.52 -9.70
N PRO A 63 -7.99 -1.44 -8.82
CA PRO A 63 -8.95 -0.35 -8.82
C PRO A 63 -8.23 1.00 -8.70
N GLU A 64 -8.61 1.97 -9.52
CA GLU A 64 -8.02 3.31 -9.54
C GLU A 64 -8.01 3.96 -8.16
N ALA A 65 -9.14 3.90 -7.45
CA ALA A 65 -9.27 4.42 -6.11
C ALA A 65 -8.21 3.87 -5.13
N TRP A 66 -7.87 2.58 -5.21
CA TRP A 66 -6.82 1.99 -4.37
C TRP A 66 -5.42 2.42 -4.81
N ARG A 67 -5.20 2.59 -6.12
CA ARG A 67 -3.91 3.07 -6.66
C ARG A 67 -3.64 4.51 -6.22
N GLU A 68 -4.62 5.39 -6.37
CA GLU A 68 -4.54 6.77 -5.88
C GLU A 68 -4.35 6.80 -4.36
N TYR A 69 -5.07 5.95 -3.62
CA TYR A 69 -4.96 5.88 -2.16
C TYR A 69 -3.54 5.51 -1.71
N VAL A 70 -2.95 4.46 -2.29
CA VAL A 70 -1.56 4.05 -1.98
C VAL A 70 -0.57 5.15 -2.32
N GLN A 71 -0.74 5.81 -3.47
CA GLN A 71 0.12 6.92 -3.88
C GLN A 71 0.05 8.10 -2.90
N LEU A 72 -1.15 8.44 -2.43
CA LEU A 72 -1.35 9.47 -1.41
C LEU A 72 -0.65 9.09 -0.10
N GLN A 73 -0.82 7.84 0.36
CA GLN A 73 -0.16 7.35 1.59
C GLN A 73 1.37 7.38 1.49
N ASP A 74 1.94 6.98 0.36
CA ASP A 74 3.38 7.05 0.08
C ASP A 74 3.88 8.51 0.14
N ALA A 75 3.13 9.45 -0.47
CA ALA A 75 3.42 10.87 -0.40
C ALA A 75 3.32 11.45 1.03
N PHE A 76 2.31 11.05 1.81
CA PHE A 76 2.18 11.46 3.22
C PHE A 76 3.32 10.92 4.08
N ALA A 77 3.70 9.66 3.90
CA ALA A 77 4.81 9.06 4.64
C ALA A 77 6.17 9.68 4.28
N GLY A 78 6.37 10.10 3.02
CA GLY A 78 7.56 10.84 2.61
C GLY A 78 7.67 12.23 3.24
N ASN A 79 6.55 12.92 3.44
CA ASN A 79 6.52 14.27 4.00
C ASN A 79 6.74 14.31 5.53
N ASP A 80 6.46 13.23 6.26
CA ASP A 80 6.66 13.18 7.72
C ASP A 80 8.16 13.20 8.13
N LEU A 81 9.06 12.80 7.22
CA LEU A 81 10.50 12.83 7.47
C LEU A 81 11.12 14.24 7.37
N GLU A 82 10.46 15.19 6.70
CA GLU A 82 10.96 16.58 6.52
C GLU A 82 10.44 17.57 7.56
N SER A 83 9.54 17.15 8.47
CA SER A 83 9.01 18.03 9.52
C SER A 83 9.75 17.92 10.87
N SER A 84 10.96 17.35 10.87
CA SER A 84 11.93 17.45 11.98
C SER A 84 13.18 18.20 11.51
N VAL A 85 13.06 19.50 11.25
CA VAL A 85 14.19 20.45 11.22
C VAL A 85 13.89 21.66 12.09
#